data_AF-F8KWJ0-F1
#
_entry.id   AF-F8KWJ0-F1
#
_cell.length_a   1.000
_cell.length_b   1.000
_cell.length_c   1.000
_cell.angle_alpha   90.00
_cell.angle_beta   90.00
_cell.angle_gamma   90.00
#
_symmetry.space_group_name_H-M   'P 1'
#
loop_
_entity.id
_entity.type
_entity.pdbx_description
1 polymer ?
#
loop_
_entity_poly.entity_id
_entity_poly.type
_entity_poly.pdbx_seq_one_letter_code
_entity_poly.pdbx_strand_id
1 'polypeptide(L)'
;MHTFNLSLNFGKLLENQVYLDLRRQKKEIFYYSTSEGYEIDFITKVREGQFEMIQVVWDKSDPLTFEREERALISAEKELGIKGRMIDYETYLKSFQTF
;
A
#
# COMPACT_ATOMS: atom_id res chain seq x y z
N MET A 1 -9.73 -11.91 26.42
CA MET A 1 -8.69 -12.61 25.65
C MET A 1 -8.23 -11.63 24.57
N HIS A 2 -7.15 -10.89 24.81
CA HIS A 2 -6.60 -9.98 23.80
C HIS A 2 -5.80 -10.82 22.82
N THR A 3 -6.38 -11.10 21.65
CA THR A 3 -5.69 -11.76 20.55
C THR A 3 -4.55 -10.84 20.12
N PHE A 4 -3.31 -11.18 20.44
CA PHE A 4 -2.12 -10.56 19.87
C PHE A 4 -2.11 -10.88 18.37
N ASN A 5 -2.72 -10.03 17.56
CA ASN A 5 -2.74 -10.19 16.12
C ASN A 5 -1.44 -9.60 15.55
N LEU A 6 -0.39 -10.42 15.58
CA LEU A 6 0.96 -10.03 15.24
C LEU A 6 1.05 -9.47 13.80
N SER A 7 0.26 -10.00 12.87
CA SER A 7 0.20 -9.53 11.48
C SER A 7 -0.37 -8.12 11.35
N LEU A 8 -1.40 -7.76 12.14
CA LEU A 8 -1.93 -6.39 12.20
C LEU A 8 -0.87 -5.40 12.68
N ASN A 9 -0.04 -5.78 13.65
CA ASN A 9 1.03 -4.92 14.14
C ASN A 9 2.13 -4.74 13.09
N PHE A 10 2.55 -5.81 12.42
CA PHE A 10 3.57 -5.72 11.38
C PHE A 10 3.09 -5.00 10.12
N GLY A 11 1.82 -5.14 9.74
CA GLY A 11 1.20 -4.37 8.66
C GLY A 11 1.34 -2.86 8.89
N LYS A 12 0.95 -2.39 10.08
CA LYS A 12 1.11 -0.97 10.45
C LYS A 12 2.56 -0.50 10.48
N LEU A 13 3.49 -1.36 10.90
CA LEU A 13 4.92 -1.02 10.88
C LEU A 13 5.44 -0.87 9.44
N LEU A 14 5.05 -1.78 8.54
CA LEU A 14 5.40 -1.70 7.13
C LEU A 14 4.78 -0.47 6.46
N GLU A 15 3.50 -0.20 6.71
CA GLU A 15 2.78 0.98 6.23
C GLU A 15 3.50 2.28 6.65
N ASN A 16 3.82 2.42 7.94
CA ASN A 16 4.57 3.55 8.47
C ASN A 16 5.94 3.69 7.80
N GLN A 17 6.62 2.56 7.57
CA GLN A 17 7.94 2.55 6.98
C GLN A 17 7.87 2.99 5.50
N VAL A 18 6.90 2.51 4.73
CA VAL A 18 6.61 2.98 3.36
C VAL A 18 6.28 4.47 3.34
N TYR A 19 5.44 4.95 4.26
CA TYR A 19 5.11 6.36 4.40
C TYR A 19 6.37 7.22 4.61
N LEU A 20 7.24 6.83 5.54
CA LEU A 20 8.48 7.57 5.83
C LEU A 20 9.39 7.65 4.60
N ASP A 21 9.46 6.59 3.79
CA ASP A 21 10.28 6.59 2.58
C ASP A 21 9.69 7.48 1.48
N LEU A 22 8.36 7.48 1.30
CA LEU A 22 7.69 8.43 0.40
C LEU A 22 7.95 9.88 0.83
N ARG A 23 7.92 10.16 2.14
CA ARG A 23 8.24 11.47 2.71
C ARG A 23 9.70 11.87 2.50
N ARG A 24 10.65 10.94 2.67
CA ARG A 24 12.08 11.17 2.40
C ARG A 24 12.35 11.52 0.94
N GLN A 25 11.59 10.92 0.03
CA GLN A 25 11.62 11.25 -1.40
C GLN A 25 10.95 12.58 -1.74
N LYS A 26 10.39 13.28 -0.74
CA LYS A 26 9.62 14.52 -0.87
C LYS A 26 8.43 14.39 -1.81
N LYS A 27 7.80 13.21 -1.87
CA LYS A 27 6.58 13.05 -2.66
C LYS A 27 5.38 13.64 -1.91
N GLU A 28 4.41 14.13 -2.68
CA GLU A 28 3.08 14.45 -2.14
C GLU A 28 2.36 13.12 -1.85
N ILE A 29 1.69 13.03 -0.71
CA ILE A 29 1.02 11.81 -0.23
C ILE A 29 -0.43 12.17 0.08
N PHE A 30 -1.35 11.38 -0.46
CA PHE A 30 -2.79 11.49 -0.28
C PHE A 30 -3.34 10.12 0.15
N TYR A 31 -4.53 10.14 0.73
CA TYR A 31 -5.27 8.95 1.13
C TYR A 31 -6.55 8.89 0.31
N TYR A 32 -7.02 7.69 -0.02
CA TYR A 32 -8.23 7.53 -0.82
C TYR A 32 -9.11 6.41 -0.28
N SER A 33 -10.41 6.69 -0.27
CA SER A 33 -11.45 5.68 -0.01
C SER A 33 -12.35 5.64 -1.23
N THR A 34 -12.56 4.44 -1.78
CA THR A 34 -13.44 4.24 -2.93
C THR A 34 -14.90 4.46 -2.54
N SER A 35 -15.76 4.66 -3.54
CA SER A 35 -17.22 4.75 -3.31
C SER A 35 -17.82 3.46 -2.74
N GLU A 36 -17.16 2.32 -2.96
CA GLU A 36 -17.51 1.01 -2.42
C GLU A 36 -17.01 0.80 -0.97
N GLY A 37 -16.28 1.77 -0.41
CA GLY A 37 -15.78 1.73 0.97
C GLY A 37 -14.45 1.00 1.17
N TYR A 38 -13.69 0.79 0.09
CA TYR A 38 -12.33 0.25 0.18
C TYR A 38 -11.32 1.37 0.41
N GLU A 39 -10.31 1.12 1.23
CA GLU A 39 -9.27 2.11 1.54
C GLU A 39 -7.98 1.77 0.79
N ILE A 40 -7.36 2.81 0.21
CA ILE A 40 -6.03 2.76 -0.37
C ILE A 40 -5.06 3.49 0.56
N ASP A 41 -3.99 2.81 0.96
CA ASP A 41 -3.04 3.34 1.95
C ASP A 41 -2.41 4.65 1.49
N PHE A 42 -1.89 4.70 0.25
CA PHE A 42 -1.26 5.92 -0.27
C PHE A 42 -1.54 6.14 -1.75
N ILE A 43 -1.83 7.38 -2.11
CA ILE A 43 -1.67 7.90 -3.45
C ILE A 43 -0.53 8.90 -3.42
N THR A 44 0.39 8.79 -4.37
CA THR A 44 1.57 9.67 -4.41
C THR A 44 1.79 10.27 -5.78
N LYS A 45 2.24 11.52 -5.80
CA LYS A 45 2.58 12.22 -7.05
C LYS A 45 4.08 12.04 -7.34
N VAL A 46 4.39 11.45 -8.48
CA VAL A 46 5.77 11.33 -8.98
C VAL A 46 6.21 12.69 -9.56
N ARG A 47 7.53 12.92 -9.63
CA ARG A 47 8.10 14.21 -10.09
C ARG A 47 7.65 14.62 -11.50
N GLU A 48 7.27 13.67 -12.34
CA GLU A 48 6.76 13.91 -13.69
C GLU A 48 5.26 14.27 -13.74
N GLY A 49 4.64 14.47 -12.58
CA GLY A 49 3.23 14.86 -12.46
C GLY A 49 2.24 13.69 -12.53
N GLN A 50 2.73 12.47 -12.75
CA GLN A 50 1.91 11.25 -12.71
C GLN A 50 1.55 10.89 -11.27
N PHE A 51 0.41 10.24 -11.08
CA PHE A 51 0.01 9.66 -9.80
C PHE A 51 0.26 8.16 -9.79
N GLU A 52 0.55 7.63 -8.62
CA GLU A 52 0.72 6.21 -8.34
C GLU A 52 -0.08 5.87 -7.09
N MET A 53 -0.84 4.79 -7.10
CA MET A 53 -1.48 4.26 -5.89
C MET A 53 -0.64 3.12 -5.32
N ILE A 54 -0.61 3.03 -3.99
CA ILE A 54 0.18 2.07 -3.24
C ILE A 54 -0.75 1.45 -2.20
N GLN A 55 -0.93 0.13 -2.32
CA GLN A 55 -1.52 -0.71 -1.28
C GLN A 55 -0.41 -1.48 -0.56
N VAL A 56 -0.35 -1.41 0.75
CA VAL A 56 0.61 -2.09 1.59
C VAL A 56 -0.05 -3.31 2.20
N VAL A 57 0.54 -4.48 1.98
CA VAL A 57 0.07 -5.74 2.55
C VAL A 57 1.21 -6.38 3.33
N TRP A 58 0.98 -6.80 4.57
CA TRP A 58 2.07 -7.45 5.32
C TRP A 58 2.52 -8.73 4.64
N ASP A 59 1.58 -9.62 4.28
CA ASP A 59 1.89 -10.92 3.70
C ASP A 59 0.82 -11.30 2.66
N LYS A 60 1.26 -11.72 1.47
CA LYS A 60 0.39 -12.17 0.37
C LYS A 60 0.11 -13.68 0.41
N SER A 61 0.72 -14.42 1.33
CA SER A 61 0.56 -15.89 1.39
C SER A 61 -0.84 -16.33 1.81
N ASP A 62 -1.60 -15.45 2.49
CA ASP A 62 -3.00 -15.68 2.81
C ASP A 62 -3.89 -15.23 1.63
N PRO A 63 -4.51 -16.17 0.89
CA PRO A 63 -5.31 -15.85 -0.29
C PRO A 63 -6.52 -14.96 0.02
N LEU A 64 -7.11 -15.07 1.21
CA LEU A 64 -8.28 -14.27 1.59
C LEU A 64 -7.89 -12.82 1.86
N THR A 65 -6.75 -12.61 2.52
CA THR A 65 -6.19 -11.28 2.73
C THR A 65 -5.79 -10.67 1.39
N PHE A 66 -5.05 -11.41 0.57
CA PHE A 66 -4.62 -10.93 -0.75
C PHE A 66 -5.80 -10.54 -1.66
N GLU A 67 -6.85 -11.36 -1.74
CA GLU A 67 -8.02 -11.07 -2.58
C GLU A 67 -8.74 -9.79 -2.13
N ARG A 68 -8.78 -9.52 -0.81
CA ARG A 68 -9.37 -8.28 -0.28
C ARG A 68 -8.57 -7.05 -0.67
N GLU A 69 -7.25 -7.10 -0.48
CA GLU A 69 -6.35 -6.00 -0.85
C GLU A 69 -6.35 -5.75 -2.37
N GLU A 70 -6.41 -6.82 -3.16
CA GLU A 70 -6.47 -6.72 -4.62
C GLU A 70 -7.79 -6.10 -5.10
N ARG A 71 -8.92 -6.47 -4.50
CA ARG A 71 -10.23 -5.85 -4.82
C ARG A 71 -10.24 -4.36 -4.49
N ALA A 72 -9.67 -3.95 -3.36
CA ALA A 72 -9.55 -2.55 -2.99
C ALA A 72 -8.78 -1.77 -4.06
N LEU A 73 -7.62 -2.29 -4.47
CA LEU A 73 -6.79 -1.69 -5.50
C LEU A 73 -7.51 -1.59 -6.85
N ILE A 74 -8.13 -2.68 -7.32
CA ILE A 74 -8.87 -2.72 -8.60
C ILE A 74 -10.05 -1.75 -8.58
N SER A 75 -10.77 -1.62 -7.46
CA SER A 75 -11.87 -0.68 -7.31
C SER A 75 -11.37 0.77 -7.46
N ALA A 76 -10.28 1.12 -6.78
CA ALA A 76 -9.67 2.44 -6.90
C ALA A 76 -9.09 2.73 -8.30
N GLU A 77 -8.46 1.73 -8.94
CA GLU A 77 -7.95 1.87 -10.32
C GLU A 77 -9.08 2.21 -11.30
N LYS A 78 -10.25 1.58 -11.15
CA LYS A 78 -11.43 1.85 -11.98
C LYS A 78 -12.00 3.25 -11.76
N GLU A 79 -12.04 3.71 -10.51
CA GLU A 79 -12.60 5.02 -10.16
C GLU A 79 -11.68 6.18 -10.58
N LEU A 80 -10.38 6.04 -10.36
CA LEU A 80 -9.41 7.12 -10.54
C LEU A 80 -8.66 7.06 -11.87
N GLY A 81 -8.64 5.91 -12.55
CA GLY A 81 -7.84 5.70 -13.76
C GLY A 81 -6.33 5.74 -13.51
N ILE A 82 -5.91 5.64 -12.24
CA ILE A 82 -4.51 5.64 -11.81
C ILE A 82 -4.07 4.19 -11.63
N LYS A 83 -2.84 3.85 -12.03
CA LYS A 83 -2.27 2.53 -11.78
C LYS A 83 -1.91 2.36 -10.30
N GLY A 84 -2.29 1.21 -9.75
CA GLY A 84 -1.95 0.77 -8.41
C GLY A 84 -0.78 -0.20 -8.41
N ARG A 85 -0.01 -0.18 -7.32
CA ARG A 85 0.99 -1.20 -6.99
C ARG A 85 0.75 -1.72 -5.58
N MET A 86 1.03 -3.01 -5.39
CA MET A 86 0.96 -3.64 -4.08
C MET A 86 2.35 -3.93 -3.54
N ILE A 87 2.66 -3.40 -2.36
CA ILE A 87 3.95 -3.58 -1.67
C ILE A 87 3.76 -4.55 -0.52
N ASP A 88 4.41 -5.72 -0.62
CA ASP A 88 4.59 -6.63 0.51
C ASP A 88 5.96 -6.48 1.18
N TYR A 89 6.12 -7.08 2.36
CA TYR A 89 7.38 -7.01 3.11
C TYR A 89 8.58 -7.53 2.31
N GLU A 90 8.44 -8.61 1.52
CA GLU A 90 9.53 -9.17 0.73
C GLU A 90 9.95 -8.21 -0.39
N THR A 91 8.98 -7.66 -1.10
CA THR A 91 9.14 -6.70 -2.19
C THR A 91 9.75 -5.41 -1.66
N TYR A 92 9.29 -4.95 -0.50
CA TYR A 92 9.84 -3.81 0.20
C TYR A 92 11.31 -4.02 0.57
N LEU A 93 11.66 -5.16 1.19
CA LEU A 93 13.05 -5.47 1.57
C LEU A 93 13.98 -5.62 0.37
N LYS A 94 13.51 -6.23 -0.73
CA LYS A 94 14.27 -6.35 -1.99
C LYS A 94 14.63 -4.99 -2.58
N SER A 95 13.83 -3.93 -2.34
CA SER A 95 14.13 -2.59 -2.83
C SER A 95 15.41 -1.97 -2.24
N PHE A 96 15.92 -2.50 -1.11
CA PHE A 96 17.16 -2.06 -0.46
C PHE A 96 18.39 -2.92 -0.79
N GLN A 97 18.20 -4.05 -1.48
CA GLN A 97 19.29 -4.99 -1.80
C GLN A 97 19.94 -4.72 -3.17
N THR A 98 19.46 -3.72 -3.92
CA THR A 98 20.10 -3.26 -5.15
C THR A 98 21.28 -2.33 -4.81
N PHE A 99 22.40 -2.91 -4.38
CA PHE A 99 23.71 -2.26 -4.33
C PHE A 99 24.75 -3.17 -4.99
#